data_AF-A0A4U1GP99-F1
#
_entry.id   AF-A0A4U1GP99-F1
#
_cell.length_a   1.000
_cell.length_b   1.000
_cell.length_c   1.000
_cell.angle_alpha   90.00
_cell.angle_beta   90.00
_cell.angle_gamma   90.00
#
_symmetry.space_group_name_H-M   'P 1'
#
loop_
_entity.id
_entity.type
_entity.pdbx_description
1 polymer ?
#
loop_
_entity_poly.entity_id
_entity_poly.type
_entity_poly.pdbx_seq_one_letter_code
_entity_poly.pdbx_strand_id
1 'polypeptide(L)'
;MDLYLKATESVDPEISFLYYYIIIEFYALISSKRIAYDSLTRKLDSIRISGAKNHDIKAIIQIADQHRTSQTDKELAQSILKETIDLIDVFQLLPDDLQKKVSKNSGLNSAQLSYETNPEQIQKSINSLGTILYSTRNSIVHAKSNYTQNQNECKEEELKQLNVFLKQVTYGIIKWYSRLPQHIKEANS
;
A
#
# COMPACT_ATOMS: atom_id res chain seq x y z
N MET A 1 -6.75 -5.93 15.87
CA MET A 1 -6.26 -4.98 16.90
C MET A 1 -4.98 -5.50 17.53
N ASP A 2 -4.89 -6.79 17.85
CA ASP A 2 -3.73 -7.39 18.52
C ASP A 2 -2.39 -7.16 17.81
N LEU A 3 -2.34 -7.27 16.47
CA LEU A 3 -1.11 -6.99 15.71
C LEU A 3 -0.66 -5.52 15.82
N TYR A 4 -1.59 -4.57 15.91
CA TYR A 4 -1.27 -3.15 16.04
C TYR A 4 -0.70 -2.83 17.42
N LEU A 5 -1.25 -3.46 18.46
CA LEU A 5 -0.72 -3.37 19.83
C LEU A 5 0.69 -3.96 19.89
N LYS A 6 0.87 -5.18 19.35
CA LYS A 6 2.20 -5.81 19.24
C LYS A 6 3.21 -4.93 18.51
N ALA A 7 2.82 -4.31 17.40
CA ALA A 7 3.69 -3.40 16.66
C ALA A 7 4.09 -2.18 17.52
N THR A 8 3.16 -1.62 18.28
CA THR A 8 3.38 -0.41 19.09
C THR A 8 4.21 -0.68 20.35
N GLU A 9 4.05 -1.85 20.96
CA GLU A 9 4.70 -2.24 22.22
C GLU A 9 6.06 -2.93 22.00
N SER A 10 6.39 -3.31 20.75
CA SER A 10 7.66 -3.95 20.41
C SER A 10 8.84 -3.02 20.69
N VAL A 11 9.82 -3.51 21.43
CA VAL A 11 11.08 -2.79 21.72
C VAL A 11 12.03 -2.82 20.53
N ASP A 12 11.99 -3.91 19.76
CA ASP A 12 12.80 -4.11 18.56
C ASP A 12 12.14 -3.40 17.35
N PRO A 13 12.83 -2.43 16.71
CA PRO A 13 12.31 -1.73 15.55
C PRO A 13 12.02 -2.62 14.33
N GLU A 14 12.77 -3.70 14.12
CA GLU A 14 12.50 -4.64 13.03
C GLU A 14 11.22 -5.43 13.28
N ILE A 15 11.03 -5.92 14.50
CA ILE A 15 9.80 -6.62 14.88
C ILE A 15 8.59 -5.69 14.78
N SER A 16 8.72 -4.44 15.24
CA SER A 16 7.68 -3.42 15.11
C SER A 16 7.31 -3.17 13.64
N PHE A 17 8.33 -3.01 12.78
CA PHE A 17 8.14 -2.85 11.34
C PHE A 17 7.39 -4.03 10.72
N LEU A 18 7.82 -5.26 11.03
CA LEU A 18 7.19 -6.48 10.49
C LEU A 18 5.72 -6.58 10.90
N TYR A 19 5.36 -6.27 12.15
CA TYR A 19 3.95 -6.27 12.55
C TYR A 19 3.13 -5.21 11.82
N TYR A 20 3.64 -4.00 11.63
CA TYR A 20 2.96 -2.99 10.81
C TYR A 20 2.82 -3.44 9.35
N TYR A 21 3.85 -4.08 8.80
CA TYR A 21 3.81 -4.58 7.42
C TYR A 21 2.78 -5.70 7.24
N ILE A 22 2.65 -6.62 8.21
CA ILE A 22 1.60 -7.66 8.19
C ILE A 22 0.20 -7.03 8.18
N ILE A 23 0.00 -5.92 8.91
CA ILE A 23 -1.26 -5.18 8.89
C ILE A 23 -1.53 -4.62 7.48
N ILE A 24 -0.51 -4.04 6.83
CA ILE A 24 -0.61 -3.55 5.45
C ILE A 24 -0.97 -4.69 4.50
N GLU A 25 -0.27 -5.83 4.54
CA GLU A 25 -0.53 -7.00 3.69
C GLU A 25 -1.98 -7.49 3.86
N PHE A 26 -2.42 -7.66 5.10
CA PHE A 26 -3.78 -8.13 5.41
C PHE A 26 -4.85 -7.23 4.78
N TYR A 27 -4.76 -5.91 4.99
CA TYR A 27 -5.77 -4.99 4.46
C TYR A 27 -5.61 -4.72 2.96
N ALA A 28 -4.40 -4.85 2.40
CA ALA A 28 -4.18 -4.76 0.97
C ALA A 28 -4.91 -5.85 0.19
N LEU A 29 -4.93 -7.09 0.71
CA LEU A 29 -5.71 -8.18 0.11
C LEU A 29 -7.21 -7.87 0.08
N ILE A 30 -7.73 -7.28 1.16
CA ILE A 30 -9.14 -6.87 1.27
C ILE A 30 -9.46 -5.76 0.26
N SER A 31 -8.60 -4.74 0.18
CA SER A 31 -8.71 -3.64 -0.79
C SER A 31 -8.69 -4.17 -2.22
N SER A 32 -7.70 -5.01 -2.56
CA SER A 32 -7.55 -5.60 -3.90
C SER A 32 -8.81 -6.37 -4.33
N LYS A 33 -9.39 -7.20 -3.45
CA LYS A 33 -10.64 -7.91 -3.72
C LYS A 33 -11.81 -6.96 -3.94
N ARG A 34 -11.94 -5.92 -3.10
CA ARG A 34 -12.99 -4.91 -3.25
C ARG A 34 -12.90 -4.21 -4.61
N ILE A 35 -11.73 -3.72 -5.00
CA ILE A 35 -11.51 -3.04 -6.28
C ILE A 35 -11.92 -3.94 -7.45
N ALA A 36 -11.56 -5.22 -7.39
CA ALA A 36 -11.94 -6.21 -8.41
C ALA A 36 -13.45 -6.40 -8.49
N TYR A 37 -14.13 -6.58 -7.34
CA TYR A 37 -15.58 -6.72 -7.29
C TYR A 37 -16.32 -5.48 -7.77
N ASP A 38 -15.88 -4.28 -7.39
CA ASP A 38 -16.47 -3.03 -7.86
C ASP A 38 -16.31 -2.88 -9.39
N SER A 39 -15.13 -3.23 -9.92
CA SER A 39 -14.85 -3.16 -11.35
C SER A 39 -15.69 -4.17 -12.14
N LEU A 40 -15.82 -5.40 -11.64
CA LEU A 40 -16.69 -6.43 -12.23
C LEU A 40 -18.16 -6.01 -12.18
N THR A 41 -18.63 -5.49 -11.05
CA THR A 41 -20.02 -5.04 -10.89
C THR A 41 -20.35 -3.94 -11.89
N ARG A 42 -19.50 -2.91 -11.98
CA ARG A 42 -19.66 -1.83 -12.99
C ARG A 42 -19.70 -2.38 -14.41
N LYS A 43 -18.87 -3.38 -14.71
CA LYS A 43 -18.85 -4.00 -16.04
C LYS A 43 -20.14 -4.78 -16.32
N LEU A 44 -20.64 -5.55 -15.35
CA LEU A 44 -21.89 -6.29 -15.46
C LEU A 44 -23.09 -5.35 -15.59
N ASP A 45 -23.12 -4.25 -14.86
CA ASP A 45 -24.17 -3.24 -14.99
C ASP A 45 -24.16 -2.57 -16.35
N SER A 46 -22.97 -2.24 -16.89
CA SER A 46 -22.85 -1.75 -18.27
C SER A 46 -23.40 -2.74 -19.29
N ILE A 47 -23.12 -4.05 -19.13
CA ILE A 47 -23.64 -5.10 -20.02
C ILE A 47 -25.16 -5.17 -19.94
N ARG A 48 -25.75 -5.05 -18.74
CA ARG A 48 -27.21 -5.02 -18.55
C ARG A 48 -27.87 -3.87 -19.28
N ILE A 49 -27.21 -2.71 -19.36
CA ILE A 49 -27.74 -1.50 -20.02
C ILE A 49 -27.60 -1.60 -21.55
N SER A 50 -26.43 -2.01 -22.06
CA SER A 50 -26.11 -1.91 -23.49
C SER A 50 -26.22 -3.22 -24.29
N GLY A 51 -26.53 -4.33 -23.62
CA GLY A 51 -26.44 -5.68 -24.18
C GLY A 51 -25.00 -6.17 -24.29
N ALA A 52 -24.81 -7.49 -24.19
CA ALA A 52 -23.49 -8.12 -24.21
C ALA A 52 -22.85 -8.10 -25.60
N LYS A 53 -21.56 -7.76 -25.65
CA LYS A 53 -20.71 -7.70 -26.84
C LYS A 53 -19.44 -8.52 -26.60
N ASN A 54 -18.80 -8.99 -27.68
CA ASN A 54 -17.59 -9.82 -27.59
C ASN A 54 -16.43 -9.12 -26.84
N HIS A 55 -16.35 -7.78 -26.85
CA HIS A 55 -15.33 -7.06 -26.09
C HIS A 55 -15.61 -7.03 -24.58
N ASP A 56 -16.83 -7.32 -24.14
CA ASP A 56 -17.20 -7.37 -22.72
C ASP A 56 -16.55 -8.56 -22.02
N ILE A 57 -16.53 -9.72 -22.70
CA ILE A 57 -15.84 -10.93 -22.21
C ILE A 57 -14.35 -10.64 -22.06
N LYS A 58 -13.72 -9.98 -23.05
CA LYS A 58 -12.31 -9.57 -22.96
C LYS A 58 -12.06 -8.64 -21.76
N ALA A 59 -12.95 -7.68 -21.53
CA ALA A 59 -12.82 -6.76 -20.39
C ALA A 59 -12.95 -7.48 -19.03
N ILE A 60 -13.86 -8.47 -18.91
CA ILE A 60 -14.00 -9.27 -17.68
C ILE A 60 -12.71 -10.06 -17.40
N ILE A 61 -12.15 -10.70 -18.42
CA ILE A 61 -10.87 -11.43 -18.30
C ILE A 61 -9.76 -10.45 -17.87
N GLN A 62 -9.69 -9.28 -18.49
CA GLN A 62 -8.70 -8.26 -18.15
C GLN A 62 -8.83 -7.79 -16.69
N ILE A 63 -10.04 -7.63 -16.16
CA ILE A 63 -10.26 -7.26 -14.74
C ILE A 63 -9.73 -8.38 -13.82
N ALA A 64 -9.97 -9.64 -14.16
CA ALA A 64 -9.47 -10.78 -13.39
C ALA A 64 -7.93 -10.86 -13.43
N ASP A 65 -7.32 -10.64 -14.59
CA ASP A 65 -5.86 -10.62 -14.74
C ASP A 65 -5.23 -9.46 -13.96
N GLN A 66 -5.83 -8.27 -14.01
CA GLN A 66 -5.39 -7.11 -13.22
C GLN A 66 -5.49 -7.37 -11.72
N HIS A 67 -6.56 -8.02 -11.26
CA HIS A 67 -6.70 -8.41 -9.86
C HIS A 67 -5.56 -9.35 -9.46
N ARG A 68 -5.25 -10.36 -10.27
CA ARG A 68 -4.15 -11.29 -10.02
C ARG A 68 -2.78 -10.58 -9.97
N THR A 69 -2.51 -9.63 -10.86
CA THR A 69 -1.25 -8.85 -10.80
C THR A 69 -1.17 -7.98 -9.56
N SER A 70 -2.28 -7.34 -9.17
CA SER A 70 -2.35 -6.50 -7.96
C SER A 70 -2.13 -7.27 -6.65
N GLN A 71 -2.18 -8.59 -6.70
CA GLN A 71 -1.86 -9.48 -5.56
C GLN A 71 -0.37 -9.81 -5.45
N THR A 72 0.49 -9.31 -6.34
CA THR A 72 1.93 -9.43 -6.15
C THR A 72 2.35 -8.63 -4.90
N ASP A 73 3.24 -9.20 -4.07
CA ASP A 73 3.65 -8.58 -2.79
C ASP A 73 4.10 -7.12 -2.93
N LYS A 74 4.74 -6.78 -4.06
CA LYS A 74 5.21 -5.43 -4.37
C LYS A 74 4.06 -4.44 -4.60
N GLU A 75 2.97 -4.87 -5.22
CA GLU A 75 1.85 -4.00 -5.59
C GLU A 75 0.82 -3.83 -4.48
N LEU A 76 0.69 -4.82 -3.58
CA LEU A 76 -0.25 -4.79 -2.46
C LEU A 76 -0.06 -3.55 -1.57
N ALA A 77 1.18 -3.28 -1.15
CA ALA A 77 1.49 -2.11 -0.33
C ALA A 77 1.15 -0.80 -1.06
N GLN A 78 1.43 -0.70 -2.37
CA GLN A 78 1.16 0.50 -3.15
C GLN A 78 -0.35 0.78 -3.26
N SER A 79 -1.12 -0.28 -3.52
CA SER A 79 -2.57 -0.19 -3.70
C SER A 79 -3.26 0.30 -2.41
N ILE A 80 -2.96 -0.32 -1.26
CA ILE A 80 -3.61 0.05 -0.01
C ILE A 80 -3.22 1.47 0.42
N LEU A 81 -1.97 1.88 0.25
CA LEU A 81 -1.54 3.24 0.58
C LEU A 81 -2.33 4.25 -0.25
N LYS A 82 -2.45 4.03 -1.57
CA LYS A 82 -3.22 4.91 -2.45
C LYS A 82 -4.66 5.10 -2.01
N GLU A 83 -5.31 4.05 -1.53
CA GLU A 83 -6.73 4.12 -1.15
C GLU A 83 -6.99 4.70 0.25
N THR A 84 -6.00 4.64 1.14
CA THR A 84 -6.25 4.78 2.58
C THR A 84 -5.55 5.94 3.25
N ILE A 85 -4.48 6.48 2.65
CA ILE A 85 -3.70 7.54 3.25
C ILE A 85 -3.75 8.83 2.43
N ASP A 86 -3.82 9.95 3.13
CA ASP A 86 -3.39 11.23 2.57
C ASP A 86 -1.87 11.32 2.75
N LEU A 87 -1.13 11.07 1.67
CA LEU A 87 0.32 11.07 1.73
C LEU A 87 0.87 12.43 2.15
N ILE A 88 0.22 13.54 1.80
CA ILE A 88 0.70 14.91 2.09
C ILE A 88 0.78 15.10 3.61
N ASP A 89 -0.27 14.69 4.33
CA ASP A 89 -0.37 14.86 5.78
C ASP A 89 0.62 13.99 6.56
N VAL A 90 0.92 12.79 6.05
CA VAL A 90 1.83 11.85 6.74
C VAL A 90 3.28 11.91 6.25
N PHE A 91 3.56 12.62 5.15
CA PHE A 91 4.89 12.62 4.51
C PHE A 91 6.00 13.08 5.46
N GLN A 92 5.72 14.10 6.27
CA GLN A 92 6.69 14.69 7.21
C GLN A 92 7.12 13.71 8.32
N LEU A 93 6.38 12.62 8.53
CA LEU A 93 6.73 11.60 9.51
C LEU A 93 7.75 10.60 8.96
N LEU A 94 7.98 10.55 7.64
CA LEU A 94 9.01 9.70 7.06
C LEU A 94 10.41 10.16 7.50
N PRO A 95 11.39 9.23 7.60
CA PRO A 95 12.79 9.61 7.74
C PRO A 95 13.27 10.53 6.61
N ASP A 96 14.18 11.45 6.92
CA ASP A 96 14.66 12.47 5.97
C ASP A 96 15.25 11.87 4.70
N ASP A 97 16.01 10.77 4.80
CA ASP A 97 16.59 10.14 3.60
C ASP A 97 15.51 9.47 2.75
N LEU A 98 14.46 8.93 3.37
CA LEU A 98 13.31 8.38 2.65
C LEU A 98 12.47 9.48 2.01
N GLN A 99 12.27 10.62 2.66
CA GLN A 99 11.60 11.79 2.05
C GLN A 99 12.34 12.21 0.78
N LYS A 100 13.68 12.38 0.85
CA LYS A 100 14.51 12.71 -0.31
C LYS A 100 14.42 11.64 -1.41
N LYS A 101 14.48 10.35 -1.03
CA LYS A 101 14.41 9.22 -1.99
C LYS A 101 13.06 9.21 -2.72
N VAL A 102 11.95 9.32 -1.98
CA VAL A 102 10.60 9.37 -2.54
C VAL A 102 10.42 10.58 -3.44
N SER A 103 10.85 11.77 -3.01
CA SER A 103 10.77 12.99 -3.81
C SER A 103 11.55 12.88 -5.11
N LYS A 104 12.79 12.39 -5.05
CA LYS A 104 13.64 12.16 -6.23
C LYS A 104 12.98 11.19 -7.21
N ASN A 105 12.48 10.06 -6.73
CA ASN A 105 11.83 9.05 -7.55
C ASN A 105 10.51 9.53 -8.18
N SER A 106 9.90 10.57 -7.61
CA SER A 106 8.64 11.16 -8.07
C SER A 106 8.83 12.36 -8.99
N GLY A 107 10.07 12.79 -9.24
CA GLY A 107 10.38 13.98 -10.02
C GLY A 107 9.98 15.27 -9.32
N LEU A 108 10.02 15.30 -7.98
CA LEU A 108 9.78 16.50 -7.19
C LEU A 108 11.09 17.29 -7.04
N ASN A 109 11.00 18.60 -7.20
CA ASN A 109 12.13 19.51 -7.03
C ASN A 109 12.45 19.80 -5.56
N SER A 110 11.50 19.55 -4.65
CA SER A 110 11.63 19.72 -3.21
C SER A 110 11.27 18.43 -2.47
N ALA A 111 11.84 18.27 -1.27
CA ALA A 111 11.51 17.19 -0.35
C ALA A 111 10.19 17.45 0.42
N GLN A 112 9.23 18.14 -0.20
CA GLN A 112 7.96 18.49 0.42
C GLN A 112 6.82 18.22 -0.54
N LEU A 113 5.79 17.57 -0.04
CA LEU A 113 4.51 17.39 -0.70
C LEU A 113 3.53 18.46 -0.22
N SER A 114 2.70 18.95 -1.14
CA SER A 114 1.60 19.86 -0.85
C SER A 114 0.38 19.49 -1.71
N TYR A 115 -0.78 20.03 -1.38
CA TYR A 115 -2.00 19.85 -2.18
C TYR A 115 -1.92 20.48 -3.57
N GLU A 116 -0.91 21.32 -3.84
CA GLU A 116 -0.62 21.88 -5.16
C GLU A 116 0.27 20.96 -6.01
N THR A 117 0.80 19.88 -5.40
CA THR A 117 1.63 18.91 -6.10
C THR A 117 0.82 18.15 -7.14
N ASN A 118 1.43 17.89 -8.31
CA ASN A 118 0.75 17.18 -9.39
C ASN A 118 0.27 15.79 -8.93
N PRO A 119 -1.01 15.40 -9.16
CA PRO A 119 -1.52 14.08 -8.81
C PRO A 119 -0.68 12.91 -9.33
N GLU A 120 -0.07 13.03 -10.50
CA GLU A 120 0.83 12.01 -11.05
C GLU A 120 2.11 11.85 -10.22
N GLN A 121 2.65 12.97 -9.69
CA GLN A 121 3.81 12.94 -8.80
C GLN A 121 3.45 12.31 -7.46
N ILE A 122 2.28 12.63 -6.90
CA ILE A 122 1.78 12.00 -5.66
C ILE A 122 1.64 10.48 -5.87
N GLN A 123 1.09 10.05 -7.00
CA GLN A 123 0.99 8.63 -7.33
C GLN A 123 2.38 7.96 -7.43
N LYS A 124 3.35 8.60 -8.07
CA LYS A 124 4.74 8.10 -8.12
C LYS A 124 5.36 8.03 -6.72
N SER A 125 5.04 8.96 -5.84
CA SER A 125 5.51 8.96 -4.44
C SER A 125 4.96 7.78 -3.67
N ILE A 126 3.66 7.48 -3.81
CA ILE A 126 3.03 6.29 -3.22
C ILE A 126 3.68 5.01 -3.74
N ASN A 127 3.93 4.92 -5.04
CA ASN A 127 4.55 3.74 -5.66
C ASN A 127 6.00 3.54 -5.16
N SER A 128 6.76 4.63 -5.04
CA SER A 128 8.11 4.63 -4.48
C SER A 128 8.09 4.16 -3.02
N LEU A 129 7.17 4.68 -2.22
CA LEU A 129 7.02 4.30 -0.82
C LEU A 129 6.67 2.82 -0.68
N GLY A 130 5.69 2.30 -1.43
CA GLY A 130 5.36 0.87 -1.39
C GLY A 130 6.55 -0.01 -1.79
N THR A 131 7.38 0.43 -2.74
CA THR A 131 8.62 -0.27 -3.12
C THR A 131 9.66 -0.27 -1.99
N ILE A 132 9.82 0.84 -1.27
CA ILE A 132 10.71 0.96 -0.10
C ILE A 132 10.24 0.03 1.01
N LEU A 133 8.95 0.03 1.34
CA LEU A 133 8.39 -0.82 2.40
C LEU A 133 8.57 -2.31 2.06
N TYR A 134 8.26 -2.70 0.81
CA TYR A 134 8.46 -4.07 0.35
C TYR A 134 9.93 -4.50 0.41
N SER A 135 10.84 -3.64 -0.06
CA SER A 135 12.28 -3.94 -0.05
C SER A 135 12.82 -4.03 1.38
N THR A 136 12.37 -3.15 2.28
CA THR A 136 12.72 -3.17 3.71
C THR A 136 12.22 -4.44 4.40
N ARG A 137 10.99 -4.87 4.11
CA ARG A 137 10.46 -6.15 4.62
C ARG A 137 11.31 -7.32 4.15
N ASN A 138 11.64 -7.35 2.87
CA ASN A 138 12.45 -8.42 2.32
C ASN A 138 13.87 -8.41 2.87
N SER A 139 14.48 -7.25 3.11
CA SER A 139 15.80 -7.18 3.72
C SER A 139 15.78 -7.70 5.15
N ILE A 140 14.76 -7.40 5.95
CA ILE A 140 14.65 -7.90 7.33
C ILE A 140 14.39 -9.42 7.33
N VAL A 141 13.43 -9.90 6.53
CA VAL A 141 13.06 -11.33 6.49
C VAL A 141 14.17 -12.20 5.88
N HIS A 142 14.88 -11.70 4.86
CA HIS A 142 15.87 -12.46 4.10
C HIS A 142 17.33 -12.04 4.36
N ALA A 143 17.61 -11.17 5.34
CA ALA A 143 18.98 -10.83 5.78
C ALA A 143 19.81 -12.07 6.15
N LYS A 144 19.15 -13.18 6.51
CA LYS A 144 19.80 -14.45 6.85
C LYS A 144 19.95 -15.44 5.67
N SER A 145 19.48 -15.09 4.47
CA SER A 145 19.45 -15.97 3.29
C SER A 145 19.68 -15.20 1.99
N ASN A 146 20.92 -15.11 1.50
CA ASN A 146 21.33 -14.66 0.15
C ASN A 146 20.62 -13.43 -0.47
N TYR A 147 19.98 -12.56 0.33
CA TYR A 147 19.25 -11.41 -0.20
C TYR A 147 20.24 -10.39 -0.77
N THR A 148 20.03 -10.00 -2.02
CA THR A 148 20.80 -8.94 -2.67
C THR A 148 20.09 -7.61 -2.43
N GLN A 149 20.70 -6.74 -1.64
CA GLN A 149 20.17 -5.39 -1.38
C GLN A 149 19.99 -4.63 -2.70
N ASN A 150 18.85 -3.97 -2.85
CA ASN A 150 18.49 -3.21 -4.05
C ASN A 150 18.60 -1.69 -3.85
N GLN A 151 19.14 -1.25 -2.71
CA GLN A 151 19.30 0.14 -2.27
C GLN A 151 18.00 0.92 -2.08
N ASN A 152 16.83 0.28 -2.19
CA ASN A 152 15.54 0.90 -1.85
C ASN A 152 15.14 0.66 -0.39
N GLU A 153 15.87 -0.16 0.35
CA GLU A 153 15.64 -0.43 1.75
C GLU A 153 15.73 0.85 2.61
N CYS A 154 14.98 0.87 3.71
CA CYS A 154 15.21 1.78 4.82
C CYS A 154 16.49 1.37 5.55
N LYS A 155 17.30 2.34 5.96
CA LYS A 155 18.46 2.07 6.80
C LYS A 155 18.01 1.68 8.21
N GLU A 156 18.83 0.89 8.90
CA GLU A 156 18.52 0.37 10.23
C GLU A 156 18.35 1.51 11.25
N GLU A 157 19.20 2.53 11.17
CA GLU A 157 19.15 3.71 12.04
C GLU A 157 17.87 4.55 11.88
N GLU A 158 17.24 4.48 10.70
CA GLU A 158 16.01 5.22 10.38
C GLU A 158 14.74 4.41 10.68
N LEU A 159 14.88 3.12 10.99
CA LEU A 159 13.74 2.20 11.12
C LEU A 159 12.77 2.60 12.23
N LYS A 160 13.29 3.18 13.32
CA LYS A 160 12.45 3.73 14.41
C LYS A 160 11.55 4.86 13.92
N GLN A 161 12.08 5.78 13.11
CA GLN A 161 11.29 6.88 12.55
C GLN A 161 10.31 6.36 11.50
N LEU A 162 10.71 5.38 10.70
CA LEU A 162 9.79 4.70 9.77
C LEU A 162 8.62 4.03 10.52
N ASN A 163 8.85 3.46 11.70
CA ASN A 163 7.77 2.89 12.52
C ASN A 163 6.81 3.95 13.06
N VAL A 164 7.27 5.18 13.34
CA VAL A 164 6.39 6.30 13.69
C VAL A 164 5.45 6.62 12.54
N PHE A 165 5.98 6.68 11.32
CA PHE A 165 5.18 6.83 10.10
C PHE A 165 4.18 5.67 9.93
N LEU A 166 4.64 4.42 10.02
CA LEU A 166 3.82 3.23 9.85
C LEU A 166 2.71 3.12 10.89
N LYS A 167 2.93 3.58 12.12
CA LYS A 167 1.90 3.66 13.15
C LYS A 167 0.71 4.50 12.72
N GLN A 168 0.95 5.65 12.06
CA GLN A 168 -0.12 6.52 11.57
C GLN A 168 -0.80 5.93 10.33
N VAL A 169 0.00 5.41 9.39
CA VAL A 169 -0.52 4.75 8.18
C VAL A 169 -1.42 3.58 8.52
N THR A 170 -0.96 2.66 9.36
CA THR A 170 -1.75 1.47 9.73
C THR A 170 -2.98 1.81 10.54
N TYR A 171 -2.92 2.86 11.38
CA TYR A 171 -4.11 3.38 12.05
C TYR A 171 -5.14 3.97 11.06
N GLY A 172 -4.67 4.69 10.04
CA GLY A 172 -5.49 5.17 8.93
C GLY A 172 -6.16 4.04 8.17
N ILE A 173 -5.41 2.98 7.83
CA ILE A 173 -5.92 1.76 7.18
C ILE A 173 -7.01 1.10 8.02
N ILE A 174 -6.78 0.92 9.34
CA ILE A 174 -7.77 0.32 10.23
C ILE A 174 -9.06 1.17 10.28
N LYS A 175 -8.92 2.50 10.34
CA LYS A 175 -10.06 3.43 10.29
C LYS A 175 -10.81 3.39 8.96
N TRP A 176 -10.09 3.27 7.84
CA TRP A 176 -10.70 3.09 6.54
C TRP A 176 -11.52 1.79 6.51
N TYR A 177 -10.95 0.68 6.99
CA TYR A 177 -11.64 -0.61 7.03
C TYR A 177 -12.88 -0.57 7.91
N SER A 178 -12.82 0.09 9.07
CA SER A 178 -13.98 0.19 9.97
C SER A 178 -15.17 0.93 9.34
N ARG A 179 -14.92 1.85 8.39
CA ARG A 179 -15.95 2.58 7.63
C ARG A 179 -16.56 1.79 6.48
N LEU A 180 -15.98 0.64 6.10
CA LEU A 180 -16.52 -0.15 4.99
C LEU A 180 -17.88 -0.75 5.35
N PRO A 181 -18.80 -0.85 4.37
CA PRO A 181 -20.06 -1.58 4.53
C PRO A 181 -19.84 -3.03 4.98
N GLN A 182 -20.79 -3.56 5.76
CA GLN A 182 -20.70 -4.89 6.35
C GLN A 182 -20.53 -6.01 5.31
N HIS A 183 -21.25 -5.93 4.18
CA HIS A 183 -21.15 -6.92 3.11
C HIS A 183 -19.74 -7.01 2.48
N ILE A 184 -18.95 -5.91 2.52
CA ILE A 184 -17.56 -5.91 2.06
C ILE A 184 -16.66 -6.60 3.09
N LYS A 185 -16.97 -6.46 4.39
CA LYS A 185 -16.20 -7.09 5.47
C LYS A 185 -16.42 -8.61 5.51
N GLU A 186 -17.67 -9.05 5.32
CA GLU A 186 -18.07 -10.46 5.35
C GLU A 186 -17.53 -11.26 4.16
N ALA A 187 -17.46 -10.66 2.96
CA ALA A 187 -16.85 -11.31 1.79
C ALA A 187 -15.34 -11.60 1.94
N ASN A 188 -14.72 -11.10 3.02
CA ASN A 188 -13.30 -11.21 3.31
C ASN A 188 -12.98 -11.90 4.65
N SER A 189 -14.01 -12.43 5.34
CA SER A 189 -13.89 -13.23 6.57
C SER A 189 -13.74 -14.71 6.24
#